data_AF-A0A2E6LVF4-F1
#
_entry.id   AF-A0A2E6LVF4-F1
#
_cell.length_a   1.000
_cell.length_b   1.000
_cell.length_c   1.000
_cell.angle_alpha   90.00
_cell.angle_beta   90.00
_cell.angle_gamma   90.00
#
_symmetry.space_group_name_H-M   'P 1'
#
loop_
_entity.id
_entity.type
_entity.pdbx_description
1 polymer ?
#
loop_
_entity_poly.entity_id
_entity_poly.type
_entity_poly.pdbx_seq_one_letter_code
_entity_poly.pdbx_strand_id
1 'polypeptide(L)'
;MNKNSSKKTPPVAASDVGRAAFCPHFLELKQQGHTPSKQAQYLMKQGSQAHADFNQSITRAKSKDKRCYIASYLYGIDDPRTESLRQFRDKKLLPHKAGRFFVSAYYRTSPFIITLAQKSSMINKLLNTAINGFMTKIKDLNNNKNKGDS
;
A
#
# COMPACT_ATOMS: atom_id res chain seq x y z
N MET A 1 16.15 -33.16 -28.45
CA MET A 1 15.60 -32.46 -27.26
C MET A 1 16.77 -31.90 -26.45
N ASN A 2 17.03 -30.58 -26.49
CA ASN A 2 18.00 -29.95 -25.59
C ASN A 2 17.31 -28.84 -24.81
N LYS A 3 17.27 -29.00 -23.49
CA LYS A 3 16.46 -28.20 -22.57
C LYS A 3 17.06 -26.79 -22.48
N ASN A 4 16.25 -25.81 -22.86
CA ASN A 4 16.55 -24.39 -22.75
C ASN A 4 16.57 -23.99 -21.26
N SER A 5 17.72 -24.19 -20.61
CA SER A 5 17.95 -23.78 -19.23
C SER A 5 18.03 -22.26 -19.18
N SER A 6 16.91 -21.62 -18.85
CA SER A 6 16.81 -20.20 -18.53
C SER A 6 17.87 -19.83 -17.49
N LYS A 7 19.02 -19.31 -17.95
CA LYS A 7 20.09 -18.81 -17.07
C LYS A 7 19.55 -17.56 -16.38
N LYS A 8 19.12 -17.70 -15.12
CA LYS A 8 18.79 -16.52 -14.29
C LYS A 8 20.08 -15.74 -14.07
N THR A 9 20.14 -14.52 -14.59
CA THR A 9 21.25 -13.60 -14.32
C THR A 9 21.23 -13.23 -12.84
N PRO A 10 22.41 -13.18 -12.19
CA PRO A 10 22.49 -12.75 -10.80
C PRO A 10 21.99 -11.31 -10.65
N PRO A 11 21.40 -10.95 -9.50
CA PRO A 11 20.90 -9.60 -9.27
C PRO A 11 22.06 -8.59 -9.34
N VAL A 12 21.87 -7.53 -10.14
CA VAL A 12 22.85 -6.44 -10.29
C VAL A 12 22.48 -5.31 -9.33
N ALA A 13 23.43 -4.85 -8.52
CA ALA A 13 23.18 -3.72 -7.62
C ALA A 13 23.17 -2.40 -8.40
N ALA A 14 22.24 -1.50 -8.04
CA ALA A 14 22.15 -0.18 -8.67
C ALA A 14 23.47 0.62 -8.58
N SER A 15 24.21 0.45 -7.48
CA SER A 15 25.51 1.08 -7.27
C SER A 15 26.62 0.52 -8.19
N ASP A 16 26.46 -0.70 -8.71
CA ASP A 16 27.41 -1.26 -9.67
C ASP A 16 27.18 -0.66 -11.06
N VAL A 17 25.91 -0.56 -11.47
CA VAL A 17 25.54 0.11 -12.74
C VAL A 17 26.01 1.57 -12.71
N GLY A 18 25.74 2.27 -11.61
CA GLY A 18 26.18 3.66 -11.44
C GLY A 18 27.69 3.82 -11.52
N ARG A 19 28.46 2.97 -10.84
CA ARG A 19 29.94 3.05 -10.88
C ARG A 19 30.51 2.66 -12.24
N ALA A 20 29.93 1.65 -12.89
CA ALA A 20 30.36 1.21 -14.22
C ALA A 20 30.16 2.30 -15.28
N ALA A 21 29.16 3.18 -15.12
CA ALA A 21 28.95 4.33 -16.02
C ALA A 21 30.11 5.34 -15.97
N PHE A 22 30.76 5.51 -14.81
CA PHE A 22 31.89 6.43 -14.66
C PHE A 22 33.24 5.74 -14.89
N CYS A 23 33.40 4.50 -14.43
CA CYS A 23 34.65 3.74 -14.53
C CYS A 23 34.35 2.26 -14.81
N PRO A 24 34.49 1.80 -16.06
CA PRO A 24 34.32 0.40 -16.43
C PRO A 24 35.28 -0.52 -15.67
N HIS A 25 36.50 -0.05 -15.41
CA HIS A 25 37.54 -0.81 -14.73
C HIS A 25 37.16 -1.21 -13.29
N PHE A 26 36.33 -0.41 -12.61
CA PHE A 26 35.78 -0.77 -11.30
C PHE A 26 35.04 -2.13 -11.34
N LEU A 27 34.32 -2.42 -12.43
CA LEU A 27 33.56 -3.65 -12.55
C LEU A 27 34.47 -4.88 -12.69
N GLU A 28 35.59 -4.75 -13.42
CA GLU A 28 36.60 -5.80 -13.57
C GLU A 28 37.25 -6.14 -12.22
N LEU A 29 37.67 -5.12 -11.47
CA LEU A 29 38.23 -5.27 -10.13
C LEU A 29 37.25 -5.98 -9.19
N LYS A 30 35.96 -5.65 -9.28
CA LYS A 30 34.92 -6.31 -8.50
C LYS A 30 34.75 -7.78 -8.90
N GLN A 31 34.81 -8.11 -10.19
CA GLN A 31 34.75 -9.49 -10.69
C GLN A 31 35.95 -10.32 -10.24
N GLN A 32 37.13 -9.71 -10.17
CA GLN A 32 38.35 -10.31 -9.63
C GLN A 32 38.32 -10.47 -8.10
N GLY A 33 37.26 -10.01 -7.43
CA GLY A 33 37.08 -10.18 -5.99
C GLY A 33 37.86 -9.17 -5.13
N HIS A 34 38.34 -8.06 -5.71
CA HIS A 34 39.01 -7.03 -4.94
C HIS A 34 38.05 -6.41 -3.91
N THR A 35 38.51 -6.31 -2.67
CA THR A 35 37.70 -5.78 -1.58
C THR A 35 37.78 -4.25 -1.55
N PRO A 36 36.65 -3.57 -1.31
CA PRO A 36 36.65 -2.11 -1.18
C PRO A 36 37.40 -1.67 0.07
N SER A 37 37.94 -0.45 0.05
CA SER A 37 38.66 0.15 1.18
C SER A 37 37.78 0.23 2.44
N LYS A 38 38.40 0.29 3.63
CA LYS A 38 37.68 0.41 4.91
C LYS A 38 36.71 1.59 4.94
N GLN A 39 37.14 2.73 4.38
CA GLN A 39 36.29 3.92 4.26
C GLN A 39 35.08 3.66 3.34
N ALA A 40 35.29 3.02 2.19
CA ALA A 40 34.20 2.66 1.28
C ALA A 40 33.22 1.68 1.93
N GLN A 41 33.71 0.69 2.68
CA GLN A 41 32.87 -0.24 3.44
C GLN A 41 32.01 0.49 4.49
N TYR A 42 32.60 1.44 5.22
CA TYR A 42 31.87 2.27 6.18
C TYR A 42 30.74 3.06 5.50
N LEU A 43 31.02 3.72 4.39
CA LEU A 43 30.02 4.49 3.62
C LEU A 43 28.90 3.58 3.09
N MET A 44 29.23 2.39 2.59
CA MET A 44 28.24 1.41 2.12
C MET A 44 27.32 0.91 3.25
N LYS A 45 27.89 0.69 4.45
CA LYS A 45 27.12 0.29 5.64
C LYS A 45 26.16 1.42 6.07
N GLN A 46 26.66 2.66 6.11
CA GLN A 46 25.85 3.85 6.39
C GLN A 46 24.69 3.99 5.39
N GLY A 47 24.96 3.87 4.08
CA GLY A 47 23.92 3.90 3.05
C GLY A 47 22.89 2.77 3.20
N SER A 48 23.34 1.56 3.53
CA SER A 48 22.45 0.41 3.75
C SER A 48 21.52 0.63 4.95
N GLN A 49 22.01 1.25 6.02
CA GLN A 49 21.19 1.62 7.18
C GLN A 49 20.15 2.69 6.81
N ALA A 50 20.56 3.75 6.11
CA ALA A 50 19.64 4.79 5.64
C ALA A 50 18.53 4.21 4.74
N HIS A 51 18.85 3.26 3.85
CA HIS A 51 17.86 2.55 3.04
C HIS A 51 16.89 1.72 3.90
N ALA A 52 17.38 1.03 4.93
CA ALA A 52 16.54 0.26 5.83
C ALA A 52 15.57 1.16 6.61
N ASP A 53 16.06 2.28 7.13
CA ASP A 53 15.25 3.26 7.86
C ASP A 53 14.17 3.88 6.96
N PHE A 54 14.54 4.24 5.73
CA PHE A 54 13.58 4.73 4.73
C PHE A 54 12.52 3.67 4.40
N ASN A 55 12.93 2.44 4.10
CA ASN A 55 11.98 1.35 3.81
C ASN A 55 11.04 1.08 4.99
N GLN A 56 11.55 1.20 6.23
CA GLN A 56 10.72 1.07 7.42
C GLN A 56 9.71 2.22 7.52
N SER A 57 10.13 3.46 7.24
CA SER A 57 9.25 4.63 7.23
C SER A 57 8.13 4.51 6.21
N ILE A 58 8.43 4.05 4.99
CA ILE A 58 7.45 3.80 3.93
C ILE A 58 6.49 2.69 4.32
N THR A 59 6.99 1.61 4.93
CA THR A 59 6.14 0.51 5.40
C THR A 59 5.18 0.97 6.50
N ARG A 60 5.66 1.81 7.44
CA ARG A 60 4.83 2.44 8.49
C ARG A 60 3.81 3.43 7.90
N ALA A 61 4.18 4.20 6.88
CA ALA A 61 3.27 5.09 6.18
C ALA A 61 2.18 4.31 5.43
N LYS A 62 2.56 3.22 4.74
CA LYS A 62 1.64 2.34 4.01
C LYS A 62 0.65 1.62 4.95
N SER A 63 1.07 1.20 6.15
CA SER A 63 0.14 0.61 7.12
C SER A 63 -0.83 1.62 7.73
N LYS A 64 -0.48 2.92 7.71
CA LYS A 64 -1.37 4.03 8.03
C LYS A 64 -2.26 4.43 6.86
N ASP A 65 -1.82 4.20 5.62
CA ASP A 65 -2.62 4.41 4.41
C ASP A 65 -3.72 3.35 4.29
N LYS A 66 -4.78 3.54 5.08
CA LYS A 66 -5.98 2.71 5.08
C LYS A 66 -7.03 3.35 4.17
N ARG A 67 -6.71 3.59 2.91
CA ARG A 67 -7.71 4.03 1.92
C ARG A 67 -8.80 2.97 1.79
N CYS A 68 -10.08 3.34 1.89
CA CYS A 68 -11.19 2.41 1.69
C CYS A 68 -11.34 2.17 0.18
N TYR A 69 -10.91 1.00 -0.30
CA TYR A 69 -10.80 0.72 -1.74
C TYR A 69 -12.14 0.87 -2.49
N ILE A 70 -13.24 0.37 -1.92
CA ILE A 70 -14.58 0.48 -2.52
C ILE A 70 -15.08 1.93 -2.54
N ALA A 71 -14.86 2.69 -1.46
CA ALA A 71 -15.32 4.08 -1.38
C ALA A 71 -14.53 4.99 -2.31
N SER A 72 -13.20 4.81 -2.38
CA SER A 72 -12.33 5.50 -3.34
C SER A 72 -12.71 5.19 -4.78
N TYR A 73 -13.16 3.98 -5.08
CA TYR A 73 -13.65 3.59 -6.42
C TYR A 73 -14.98 4.27 -6.79
N LEU A 74 -15.90 4.44 -5.83
CA LEU A 74 -17.24 4.96 -6.10
C LEU A 74 -17.34 6.49 -6.07
N TYR A 75 -16.63 7.14 -5.14
CA TYR A 75 -16.76 8.58 -4.90
C TYR A 75 -15.48 9.37 -5.14
N GLY A 76 -14.33 8.69 -5.24
CA GLY A 76 -13.02 9.33 -5.29
C GLY A 76 -12.31 9.39 -3.94
N ILE A 77 -11.01 9.68 -3.99
CA ILE A 77 -10.10 9.61 -2.83
C ILE A 77 -10.39 10.72 -1.80
N ASP A 78 -10.80 11.90 -2.27
CA ASP A 78 -10.96 13.12 -1.49
C ASP A 78 -12.43 13.46 -1.18
N ASP A 79 -13.34 12.51 -1.37
CA ASP A 79 -14.77 12.73 -1.10
C ASP A 79 -15.07 12.69 0.42
N PRO A 80 -15.83 13.65 0.99
CA PRO A 80 -16.22 13.67 2.41
C PRO A 80 -16.91 12.39 2.90
N ARG A 81 -17.58 11.67 1.98
CA ARG A 81 -18.22 10.37 2.25
C ARG A 81 -17.16 9.29 2.50
N THR A 82 -16.08 9.30 1.73
CA THR A 82 -14.95 8.38 1.96
C THR A 82 -14.32 8.62 3.32
N GLU A 83 -14.20 9.89 3.74
CA GLU A 83 -13.63 10.24 5.06
C GLU A 83 -14.53 9.80 6.22
N SER A 84 -15.86 9.95 6.09
CA SER A 84 -16.81 9.49 7.11
C SER A 84 -16.76 7.97 7.32
N LEU A 85 -16.58 7.19 6.25
CA LEU A 85 -16.38 5.74 6.32
C LEU A 85 -15.05 5.37 7.00
N ARG A 86 -13.97 6.12 6.73
CA ARG A 86 -12.68 5.94 7.41
C ARG A 86 -12.83 6.17 8.92
N GLN A 87 -13.52 7.24 9.32
CA GLN A 87 -13.78 7.53 10.73
C GLN A 87 -14.64 6.44 11.40
N PHE A 88 -15.66 5.92 10.72
CA PHE A 88 -16.47 4.81 11.24
C PHE A 88 -15.61 3.55 11.45
N ARG A 89 -14.78 3.17 10.48
CA ARG A 89 -13.84 2.06 10.62
C ARG A 89 -12.92 2.26 11.82
N ASP A 90 -12.33 3.45 11.94
CA ASP A 90 -11.31 3.69 12.95
C ASP A 90 -11.91 3.79 14.36
N LYS A 91 -13.10 4.37 14.52
CA LYS A 91 -13.78 4.52 15.82
C LYS A 91 -14.59 3.31 16.25
N LYS A 92 -15.15 2.52 15.32
CA LYS A 92 -16.08 1.42 15.63
C LYS A 92 -15.55 0.04 15.30
N LEU A 93 -14.71 -0.14 14.27
CA LEU A 93 -14.26 -1.47 13.85
C LEU A 93 -12.88 -1.83 14.41
N LEU A 94 -11.92 -0.90 14.41
CA LEU A 94 -10.56 -1.17 14.88
C LEU A 94 -10.43 -1.50 16.38
N PRO A 95 -11.22 -0.93 17.31
CA PRO A 95 -11.14 -1.28 18.72
C PRO A 95 -11.46 -2.77 18.96
N HIS A 96 -12.43 -3.32 18.24
CA HIS A 96 -12.90 -4.70 18.41
C HIS A 96 -12.11 -5.70 17.56
N LYS A 97 -11.84 -6.89 18.10
CA LYS A 97 -11.15 -7.98 17.36
C LYS A 97 -11.96 -8.45 16.13
N ALA A 98 -13.28 -8.55 16.26
CA ALA A 98 -14.18 -8.88 15.16
C ALA A 98 -14.16 -7.83 14.04
N GLY A 99 -14.12 -6.54 14.41
CA GLY A 99 -14.04 -5.46 13.41
C GLY A 99 -12.71 -5.45 12.66
N ARG A 100 -11.59 -5.81 13.30
CA ARG A 100 -10.31 -6.02 12.61
C ARG A 100 -10.36 -7.16 11.59
N PHE A 101 -11.01 -8.28 11.94
CA PHE A 101 -11.22 -9.38 11.00
C PHE A 101 -12.10 -8.94 9.81
N PHE A 102 -13.20 -8.24 10.07
CA PHE A 102 -14.08 -7.71 9.03
C PHE A 102 -13.34 -6.77 8.06
N VAL A 103 -12.52 -5.85 8.59
CA VAL A 103 -11.69 -4.95 7.76
C VAL A 103 -10.70 -5.74 6.91
N SER A 104 -10.04 -6.75 7.48
CA SER A 104 -9.10 -7.61 6.75
C SER A 104 -9.79 -8.37 5.62
N ALA A 105 -10.94 -8.98 5.90
CA ALA A 105 -11.77 -9.67 4.91
C ALA A 105 -12.21 -8.70 3.80
N TYR A 106 -12.69 -7.51 4.17
CA TYR A 106 -13.07 -6.44 3.25
C TYR A 106 -11.92 -6.08 2.29
N TYR A 107 -10.71 -5.84 2.80
CA TYR A 107 -9.58 -5.47 1.95
C TYR A 107 -9.12 -6.61 1.03
N ARG A 108 -9.33 -7.86 1.45
CA ARG A 108 -8.98 -9.04 0.66
C ARG A 108 -10.01 -9.34 -0.44
N THR A 109 -11.29 -9.12 -0.17
CA THR A 109 -12.38 -9.35 -1.13
C THR A 109 -12.66 -8.14 -2.02
N SER A 110 -12.31 -6.93 -1.59
CA SER A 110 -12.52 -5.69 -2.33
C SER A 110 -12.00 -5.71 -3.78
N PRO A 111 -10.76 -6.14 -4.10
CA PRO A 111 -10.31 -6.15 -5.49
C PRO A 111 -11.15 -7.08 -6.37
N PHE A 112 -11.64 -8.19 -5.81
CA PHE A 112 -12.53 -9.11 -6.51
C PHE A 112 -13.93 -8.51 -6.72
N ILE A 113 -14.46 -7.81 -5.72
CA ILE A 113 -15.76 -7.13 -5.82
C ILE A 113 -15.71 -6.02 -6.89
N ILE A 114 -14.60 -5.27 -6.97
CA ILE A 114 -14.45 -4.19 -7.97
C ILE A 114 -14.38 -4.76 -9.38
N THR A 115 -13.62 -5.83 -9.61
CA THR A 115 -13.56 -6.46 -10.94
C THR A 115 -14.91 -7.05 -11.36
N LEU A 116 -15.68 -7.61 -10.41
CA LEU A 116 -17.06 -8.03 -10.64
C LEU A 116 -18.00 -6.85 -10.93
N ALA A 117 -17.85 -5.73 -10.20
CA ALA A 117 -18.64 -4.53 -10.40
C ALA A 117 -18.37 -3.84 -11.75
N GLN A 118 -17.14 -3.93 -12.25
CA GLN A 118 -16.80 -3.45 -13.60
C GLN A 118 -17.46 -4.29 -14.70
N LYS A 119 -17.61 -5.61 -14.47
CA LYS A 119 -18.29 -6.51 -15.42
C LYS A 119 -19.82 -6.45 -15.32
N SER A 120 -20.37 -6.10 -14.17
CA SER A 120 -21.82 -6.08 -13.91
C SER A 120 -22.30 -4.74 -13.38
N SER A 121 -23.11 -4.05 -14.19
CA SER A 121 -23.77 -2.79 -13.83
C SER A 121 -24.73 -2.93 -12.63
N MET A 122 -25.25 -4.14 -12.38
CA MET A 122 -26.13 -4.43 -11.25
C MET A 122 -25.38 -4.40 -9.91
N ILE A 123 -24.17 -4.96 -9.85
CA ILE A 123 -23.33 -4.94 -8.64
C ILE A 123 -22.91 -3.51 -8.31
N ASN A 124 -22.58 -2.70 -9.34
CA ASN A 124 -22.25 -1.30 -9.16
C ASN A 124 -23.43 -0.49 -8.58
N LYS A 125 -24.66 -0.74 -9.06
CA LYS A 125 -25.89 -0.14 -8.48
C LYS A 125 -26.11 -0.58 -7.03
N LEU A 126 -25.95 -1.87 -6.73
CA LEU A 126 -26.10 -2.39 -5.36
C LEU A 126 -25.11 -1.75 -4.40
N LEU A 127 -23.84 -1.61 -4.81
CA LEU A 127 -22.79 -0.93 -4.05
C LEU A 127 -23.14 0.54 -3.78
N ASN A 128 -23.57 1.27 -4.81
CA ASN A 128 -23.99 2.67 -4.65
C ASN A 128 -25.19 2.78 -3.70
N THR A 129 -26.21 1.93 -3.83
CA THR A 129 -27.38 1.94 -2.94
C THR A 129 -27.01 1.60 -1.50
N ALA A 130 -26.16 0.58 -1.28
CA ALA A 130 -25.73 0.16 0.04
C ALA A 130 -24.94 1.27 0.75
N ILE A 131 -24.00 1.93 0.06
CA ILE A 131 -23.22 3.00 0.66
C ILE A 131 -24.04 4.27 0.85
N ASN A 132 -24.92 4.62 -0.09
CA ASN A 132 -25.84 5.75 0.08
C ASN A 132 -26.78 5.53 1.27
N GLY A 133 -27.34 4.32 1.44
CA GLY A 133 -28.15 3.98 2.60
C GLY A 133 -27.37 3.99 3.93
N PHE A 134 -26.09 3.62 3.89
CA PHE A 134 -25.21 3.72 5.06
C PHE A 134 -24.86 5.18 5.38
N MET A 135 -24.63 6.00 4.35
CA MET A 135 -24.36 7.44 4.43
C MET A 135 -25.53 8.20 5.03
N THR A 136 -26.75 7.97 4.55
CA THR A 136 -27.95 8.63 5.09
C THR A 136 -28.12 8.31 6.55
N LYS A 137 -27.97 7.04 6.93
CA LYS A 137 -28.06 6.60 8.32
C LYS A 137 -26.97 7.22 9.22
N ILE A 138 -25.74 7.39 8.72
CA ILE A 138 -24.67 8.11 9.44
C ILE A 138 -25.02 9.60 9.59
N LYS A 139 -25.53 10.24 8.53
CA LYS A 139 -25.89 11.65 8.54
C LYS A 139 -27.03 11.92 9.53
N ASP A 140 -28.01 11.03 9.59
CA ASP A 140 -29.13 11.09 10.54
C ASP A 140 -28.70 10.87 11.98
N LEU A 141 -27.76 9.94 12.23
CA LEU A 141 -27.17 9.75 13.55
C LEU A 141 -26.39 10.97 14.04
N ASN A 142 -25.73 11.69 13.13
CA ASN A 142 -24.99 12.91 13.47
C ASN A 142 -25.92 14.10 13.70
N ASN A 143 -27.02 14.19 12.94
CA ASN A 143 -28.02 15.25 13.06
C ASN A 143 -28.85 15.11 14.35
N ASN A 144 -29.14 13.87 14.78
CA ASN A 144 -29.86 13.60 16.03
C ASN A 144 -29.02 13.92 17.29
N LYS A 145 -27.69 13.90 17.17
CA LYS A 145 -26.78 14.25 18.27
C LYS A 145 -26.74 15.76 18.55
N ASN A 146 -26.96 16.61 17.54
CA ASN A 146 -27.03 18.07 17.69
C ASN A 146 -28.36 18.57 18.27
N LYS A 147 -29.33 17.68 18.51
CA LYS A 147 -30.65 18.03 19.08
C LYS A 147 -30.77 17.70 20.58
N GLY A 148 -29.73 17.13 21.19
CA GLY A 148 -29.71 16.70 22.59
C GLY A 148 -28.95 17.60 23.56
N ASP A 149 -28.33 18.69 23.07
CA ASP A 149 -27.63 19.70 23.88
C ASP A 149 -28.27 21.09 23.65
N SER A 150 -29.58 21.19 23.87
CA SER A 150 -30.28 22.48 24.05
C SER A 150 -31.11 22.43 25.32
#